data_AF-A0A1I1A917-F1
#
_entry.id   AF-A0A1I1A917-F1
#
_cell.length_a   1.000
_cell.length_b   1.000
_cell.length_c   1.000
_cell.angle_alpha   90.00
_cell.angle_beta   90.00
_cell.angle_gamma   90.00
#
_symmetry.space_group_name_H-M   'P 1'
#
loop_
_entity.id
_entity.type
_entity.pdbx_description
1 polymer ?
#
loop_
_entity_poly.entity_id
_entity_poly.type
_entity_poly.pdbx_seq_one_letter_code
_entity_poly.pdbx_strand_id
1 'polypeptide(L)' 'MQKRNQAGFVLTGLLAGLLMAGMDSTVVATALPTIIGDLGGFDKFIWVTSAYLVMMMANTPIFGKLSDMYGRK' A
#
# COMPACT_ATOMS: atom_id res chain seq x y z
N MET A 1 38.48 -2.82 8.60
CA MET A 1 37.34 -2.13 7.96
C MET A 1 36.13 -2.24 8.89
N GLN A 2 35.78 -1.17 9.61
CA GLN A 2 34.70 -1.17 10.61
C GLN A 2 33.34 -1.21 9.90
N LYS A 3 32.57 -2.30 10.07
CA LYS A 3 31.17 -2.37 9.65
C LYS A 3 30.37 -1.39 10.52
N ARG A 4 30.21 -0.16 10.04
CA ARG A 4 29.34 0.87 10.65
C ARG A 4 27.96 0.25 10.86
N ASN A 5 27.32 0.53 12.00
CA ASN A 5 26.07 -0.06 12.46
C ASN A 5 24.85 0.41 11.63
N GLN A 6 24.87 0.20 10.31
CA GLN A 6 23.87 0.68 9.34
C GLN A 6 22.56 -0.13 9.41
N ALA A 7 22.61 -1.33 9.98
CA ALA A 7 21.46 -2.23 10.08
C ALA A 7 20.28 -1.62 10.85
N GLY A 8 20.56 -0.82 11.90
CA GLY A 8 19.51 -0.13 12.66
C GLY A 8 18.71 0.86 11.79
N PHE A 9 19.41 1.70 11.00
CA PHE A 9 18.75 2.65 10.09
C PHE A 9 17.96 1.96 8.98
N VAL A 10 18.51 0.88 8.39
CA VAL A 10 17.80 0.09 7.38
C VAL A 10 16.53 -0.54 7.96
N LEU A 11 16.61 -1.10 9.17
CA LEU A 11 15.47 -1.70 9.84
C LEU A 11 14.40 -0.66 10.17
N THR A 12 14.78 0.52 10.67
CA THR A 12 13.83 1.61 10.93
C THR A 12 13.13 2.08 9.65
N GLY A 13 13.88 2.21 8.54
CA GLY A 13 13.29 2.55 7.23
C GLY A 13 12.32 1.48 6.73
N LEU A 14 12.68 0.19 6.87
CA LEU A 14 11.81 -0.93 6.53
C LEU A 14 10.51 -0.93 7.37
N LEU A 15 10.64 -0.75 8.69
CA LEU A 15 9.51 -0.71 9.60
C LEU A 15 8.60 0.49 9.33
N ALA A 16 9.16 1.66 8.99
CA ALA A 16 8.39 2.83 8.58
C ALA A 16 7.61 2.56 7.27
N GLY A 17 8.23 1.87 6.30
CA GLY A 17 7.56 1.45 5.07
C GLY A 17 6.41 0.47 5.32
N LEU A 18 6.62 -0.52 6.21
CA LEU A 18 5.58 -1.46 6.64
C LEU A 18 4.42 -0.75 7.35
N LEU A 19 4.72 0.23 8.20
CA LEU A 19 3.70 1.04 8.86
C LEU A 19 2.85 1.80 7.83
N MET A 20 3.51 2.48 6.89
CA MET A 20 2.84 3.23 5.82
C MET A 20 1.96 2.31 4.96
N ALA A 21 2.44 1.11 4.64
CA ALA A 21 1.67 0.11 3.90
C ALA A 21 0.42 -0.36 4.68
N GLY A 22 0.50 -0.50 6.01
CA GLY A 22 -0.66 -0.83 6.84
C GLY A 22 -1.72 0.29 6.87
N MET A 23 -1.28 1.55 6.84
CA MET A 23 -2.16 2.71 6.87
C MET A 23 -3.05 2.83 5.63
N ASP A 24 -2.60 2.40 4.46
CA ASP A 24 -3.36 2.44 3.20
C ASP A 24 -4.77 1.81 3.35
N SER A 25 -4.83 0.59 3.89
CA SER A 25 -6.09 -0.12 4.14
C SER A 25 -7.00 0.59 5.14
N THR A 26 -6.43 1.32 6.10
CA THR A 26 -7.18 2.06 7.13
C THR A 26 -7.77 3.35 6.55
N VAL A 27 -6.99 4.08 5.75
CA VAL A 27 -7.44 5.29 5.06
C VAL A 27 -8.62 4.96 4.15
N VAL A 28 -8.49 3.90 3.34
CA VAL A 28 -9.58 3.47 2.44
C VAL A 28 -10.84 3.11 3.23
N ALA A 29 -10.72 2.36 4.33
CA ALA A 29 -11.86 2.00 5.16
C ALA A 29 -12.60 3.23 5.73
N THR A 30 -11.88 4.28 6.13
CA THR A 30 -12.48 5.52 6.64
C THR A 30 -13.07 6.42 5.55
N ALA A 31 -12.51 6.40 4.34
CA ALA A 31 -12.99 7.19 3.20
C ALA A 31 -14.14 6.50 2.44
N LEU A 32 -14.29 5.18 2.57
CA LEU A 32 -15.25 4.37 1.83
C LEU A 32 -16.71 4.86 1.95
N PRO A 33 -17.23 5.23 3.15
CA PRO A 33 -18.60 5.74 3.27
C PRO A 33 -18.83 7.04 2.49
N THR A 34 -17.85 7.94 2.48
CA THR A 34 -17.91 9.21 1.74
C THR A 34 -17.90 8.96 0.23
N ILE A 35 -16.98 8.11 -0.25
CA ILE A 35 -16.87 7.75 -1.67
C ILE A 35 -18.20 7.16 -2.18
N ILE A 36 -18.81 6.26 -1.41
CA ILE A 36 -20.07 5.62 -1.81
C ILE A 36 -21.26 6.58 -1.73
N GLY A 37 -21.24 7.51 -0.77
CA GLY A 37 -22.18 8.61 -0.71
C GLY A 37 -22.15 9.48 -1.97
N ASP A 38 -20.94 9.84 -2.43
CA ASP A 38 -20.74 10.65 -3.63
C ASP A 38 -21.08 9.89 -4.93
N LEU A 39 -20.89 8.57 -4.95
CA LEU A 39 -21.20 7.72 -6.12
C LEU A 39 -22.69 7.34 -6.27
N GLY A 40 -23.58 7.85 -5.43
CA GLY A 40 -25.02 7.65 -5.56
C GLY A 40 -25.58 6.45 -4.79
N GLY A 41 -24.88 5.97 -3.76
CA GLY A 41 -25.42 5.04 -2.77
C GLY A 41 -24.81 3.63 -2.77
N PHE A 42 -25.27 2.81 -1.82
CA PHE A 42 -24.72 1.49 -1.51
C PHE A 42 -24.75 0.49 -2.67
N ASP A 43 -25.52 0.74 -3.73
CA ASP A 43 -25.52 -0.06 -4.95
C ASP A 43 -24.14 -0.12 -5.64
N LYS A 44 -23.27 0.87 -5.38
CA LYS A 44 -21.89 0.90 -5.88
C LYS A 44 -20.86 0.33 -4.90
N PHE A 45 -21.26 -0.06 -3.69
CA PHE A 45 -20.35 -0.56 -2.64
C PHE A 45 -19.51 -1.75 -3.12
N ILE A 46 -20.17 -2.72 -3.75
CA ILE A 46 -19.52 -3.94 -4.26
C ILE A 46 -18.51 -3.57 -5.35
N TRP A 47 -18.91 -2.72 -6.30
CA TRP A 47 -18.03 -2.30 -7.40
C TRP A 47 -16.81 -1.52 -6.93
N VAL A 48 -16.98 -0.59 -5.98
CA VAL A 48 -15.86 0.19 -5.41
C VAL A 48 -14.88 -0.75 -4.69
N THR A 49 -15.39 -1.68 -3.89
CA THR A 49 -14.55 -2.64 -3.17
C THR A 49 -13.83 -3.59 -4.14
N SER A 50 -14.53 -4.10 -5.16
CA SER A 50 -13.92 -4.96 -6.19
C SER A 50 -12.84 -4.23 -6.99
N ALA A 51 -13.07 -2.97 -7.39
CA ALA A 51 -12.09 -2.17 -8.10
C ALA A 51 -10.83 -1.93 -7.25
N TYR A 52 -11.01 -1.63 -5.96
CA TYR A 52 -9.91 -1.50 -5.00
C TYR A 52 -9.09 -2.79 -4.91
N LEU A 53 -9.75 -3.94 -4.76
CA LEU A 53 -9.07 -5.24 -4.67
C LEU A 53 -8.29 -5.58 -5.96
N VAL A 54 -8.88 -5.33 -7.13
CA VAL A 54 -8.20 -5.56 -8.42
C VAL A 54 -6.97 -4.66 -8.55
N MET A 55 -7.08 -3.38 -8.20
CA MET A 55 -5.93 -2.48 -8.18
C MET A 55 -4.85 -2.97 -7.21
N MET A 56 -5.21 -3.33 -5.97
CA MET A 56 -4.28 -3.86 -4.96
C MET A 56 -3.53 -5.10 -5.47
N MET A 57 -4.23 -6.02 -6.12
CA MET A 57 -3.64 -7.22 -6.71
C MET A 57 -2.73 -6.88 -7.89
N ALA A 58 -3.12 -5.95 -8.76
CA ALA A 58 -2.29 -5.49 -9.87
C ALA A 58 -1.05 -4.72 -9.39
N ASN A 59 -1.13 -4.05 -8.24
CA ASN A 59 -0.06 -3.25 -7.67
C ASN A 59 1.14 -4.11 -7.22
N THR A 60 0.86 -5.31 -6.68
CA THR A 60 1.88 -6.24 -6.17
C THR A 60 2.92 -6.64 -7.24
N PRO A 61 2.54 -7.15 -8.43
CA PRO A 61 3.52 -7.49 -9.47
C PRO A 61 4.17 -6.25 -10.09
N ILE A 62 3.48 -5.11 -10.15
CA ILE A 62 4.06 -3.84 -10.65
C ILE A 62 5.23 -3.43 -9.75
N PHE A 63 5.00 -3.35 -8.44
CA PHE A 63 6.06 -3.00 -7.49
C PHE A 63 7.13 -4.09 -7.36
N GLY A 64 6.76 -5.37 -7.52
CA GLY A 64 7.72 -6.47 -7.59
C GLY A 64 8.69 -6.30 -8.76
N LYS A 65 8.18 -6.00 -9.97
CA LYS A 65 9.00 -5.78 -11.16
C LYS A 65 9.82 -4.48 -11.07
N LEU A 66 9.24 -3.42 -10.49
CA LEU A 66 9.97 -2.17 -10.25
C LEU A 66 11.12 -2.37 -9.26
N SER A 67 10.88 -3.12 -8.17
CA SER A 67 11.91 -3.45 -7.18
C SER A 67 13.07 -4.27 -7.80
N ASP A 68 12.74 -5.22 -8.67
CA ASP A 68 13.73 -6.01 -9.39
C ASP A 68 14.59 -5.15 -10.33
N MET A 69 13.96 -4.21 -11.05
CA MET A 69 14.64 -3.34 -12.02
C MET A 69 15.48 -2.22 -11.37
N TYR A 70 15.01 -1.63 -10.27
CA TYR A 70 15.70 -0.52 -9.57
C TYR A 70 16.65 -1.00 -8.46
N GLY A 71 16.63 -2.28 -8.12
CA GLY A 71 17.68 -2.94 -7.34
C GLY A 71 17.45 -2.96 -5.83
N ARG A 72 17.75 -4.13 -5.25
CA ARG A 72 17.59 -4.52 -3.83
C ARG A 72 18.67 -3.92 -2.91
N LYS A 73 18.86 -2.61 -2.92
CA LYS A 73 19.78 -1.89 -2.01
C LYS A 73 19.04 -0.97 -1.06
#